data_AF-A0A661C3E1-F1
#
_entry.id   AF-A0A661C3E1-F1
#
_cell.length_a   1.000
_cell.length_b   1.000
_cell.length_c   1.000
_cell.angle_alpha   90.00
_cell.angle_beta   90.00
_cell.angle_gamma   90.00
#
_symmetry.space_group_name_H-M   'P 1'
#
loop_
_entity.id
_entity.type
_entity.pdbx_description
1 polymer ?
#
loop_
_entity_poly.entity_id
_entity_poly.type
_entity_poly.pdbx_seq_one_letter_code
_entity_poly.pdbx_strand_id
1 'polypeptide(L)'
;MADNFKDSYNNGAGMSRLKKDSRFIHANMPLGANSTTPILTIEQSYDVAAFVLSLPRSEKKGREKDFPDSDFRPDDYPVPEYFNNDKKALEKSKLGPFID
;
A
#
# COMPACT_ATOMS: atom_id res chain seq x y z
N MET A 1 10.92 -18.45 12.74
CA MET A 1 10.92 -17.16 12.01
C MET A 1 9.62 -16.88 11.24
N ALA A 2 8.77 -17.87 10.94
CA ALA A 2 7.53 -17.68 10.15
C ALA A 2 6.32 -17.14 10.95
N ASP A 3 6.39 -17.07 12.28
CA ASP A 3 5.24 -16.76 13.13
C ASP A 3 5.01 -15.25 13.39
N ASN A 4 5.96 -14.37 13.02
CA ASN A 4 5.89 -12.94 13.37
C ASN A 4 4.97 -12.07 12.47
N PHE A 5 4.45 -12.61 11.36
CA PHE A 5 3.57 -11.85 10.44
C PHE A 5 2.09 -12.22 10.55
N LYS A 6 1.73 -13.15 11.45
CA LYS A 6 0.34 -13.61 11.60
C LYS A 6 -0.59 -12.52 12.12
N ASP A 7 -0.07 -11.61 12.91
CA ASP A 7 -0.85 -10.54 13.56
C ASP A 7 -0.89 -9.25 12.72
N SER A 8 -0.54 -9.32 11.43
CA SER A 8 -0.61 -8.19 10.49
C SER A 8 -1.43 -8.56 9.25
N TYR A 9 -1.81 -7.55 8.47
CA TYR A 9 -2.59 -7.73 7.26
C TYR A 9 -1.75 -8.27 6.09
N ASN A 10 -2.39 -9.04 5.21
CA ASN A 10 -1.75 -9.58 4.00
C ASN A 10 -1.65 -8.53 2.87
N ASN A 11 -0.88 -8.85 1.82
CA ASN A 11 -0.69 -7.99 0.65
C ASN A 11 -1.93 -7.79 -0.25
N GLY A 12 -3.07 -8.40 0.07
CA GLY A 12 -4.35 -8.16 -0.60
C GLY A 12 -5.33 -7.28 0.18
N ALA A 13 -4.96 -6.85 1.40
CA ALA A 13 -5.78 -5.93 2.18
C ALA A 13 -5.71 -4.52 1.62
N GLY A 14 -6.77 -3.71 1.80
CA GLY A 14 -6.75 -2.33 1.32
C GLY A 14 -5.62 -1.46 1.91
N MET A 15 -5.13 -1.82 3.10
CA MET A 15 -4.01 -1.16 3.78
C MET A 15 -2.65 -1.54 3.22
N SER A 16 -2.53 -2.54 2.34
CA SER A 16 -1.27 -2.84 1.65
C SER A 16 -1.02 -1.97 0.42
N ARG A 17 -1.77 -0.88 0.27
CA ARG A 17 -1.73 0.04 -0.87
C ARG A 17 -1.24 1.39 -0.40
N LEU A 18 -0.19 1.90 -1.02
CA LEU A 18 0.53 3.07 -0.51
C LEU A 18 -0.37 4.28 -0.34
N LYS A 19 -1.18 4.64 -1.35
CA LYS A 19 -2.02 5.85 -1.26
C LYS A 19 -3.07 5.72 -0.16
N LYS A 20 -3.62 4.51 0.05
CA LYS A 20 -4.60 4.27 1.10
C LYS A 20 -3.96 4.30 2.49
N ASP A 21 -2.78 3.70 2.64
CA ASP A 21 -2.04 3.70 3.90
C ASP A 21 -1.57 5.11 4.28
N SER A 22 -0.98 5.87 3.35
CA SER A 22 -0.57 7.27 3.58
C SER A 22 -1.75 8.15 4.00
N ARG A 23 -2.92 7.99 3.38
CA ARG A 23 -4.14 8.73 3.76
C ARG A 23 -4.62 8.37 5.16
N PHE A 24 -4.59 7.08 5.49
CA PHE A 24 -4.97 6.62 6.83
C PHE A 24 -4.02 7.16 7.90
N ILE A 25 -2.71 7.07 7.65
CA ILE A 25 -1.67 7.61 8.54
C ILE A 25 -1.87 9.11 8.73
N HIS A 26 -1.99 9.89 7.66
CA HIS A 26 -2.19 11.33 7.75
C HIS A 26 -3.44 11.70 8.58
N ALA A 27 -4.55 10.98 8.35
CA ALA A 27 -5.83 11.32 8.95
C ALA A 27 -6.05 10.72 10.36
N ASN A 28 -5.25 9.76 10.81
CA ASN A 28 -5.52 9.02 12.06
C ASN A 28 -4.29 8.72 12.91
N MET A 29 -3.08 9.03 12.42
CA MET A 29 -1.83 8.71 13.10
C MET A 29 -0.94 9.94 13.31
N PRO A 30 -0.14 9.95 14.40
CA PRO A 30 -0.23 9.04 15.55
C PRO A 30 -1.54 9.22 16.33
N LEU A 31 -1.77 8.37 17.34
CA LEU A 31 -2.95 8.47 18.21
C LEU A 31 -3.13 9.89 18.74
N GLY A 32 -4.31 10.47 18.49
CA GLY A 32 -4.61 11.89 18.76
C GLY A 32 -4.76 12.74 17.49
N ALA A 33 -4.20 12.29 16.35
CA ALA A 33 -4.49 12.88 15.05
C ALA A 33 -5.93 12.54 14.60
N ASN A 34 -6.51 13.43 13.80
CA ASN A 34 -7.75 13.18 13.06
C ASN A 34 -7.69 13.90 11.71
N SER A 35 -8.69 13.70 10.85
CA SER A 35 -8.72 14.27 9.50
C SER A 35 -8.72 15.81 9.45
N THR A 36 -9.16 16.47 10.52
CA THR A 36 -9.22 17.94 10.63
C THR A 36 -7.99 18.54 11.32
N THR A 37 -7.34 17.76 12.18
CA THR A 37 -6.10 18.14 12.89
C THR A 37 -5.04 17.05 12.69
N PRO A 38 -4.49 16.93 11.46
CA PRO A 38 -3.40 15.99 11.19
C PRO A 38 -2.14 16.43 11.94
N ILE A 39 -1.35 15.47 12.42
CA ILE A 39 -0.08 15.73 13.10
C ILE A 39 1.09 15.65 12.12
N LEU A 40 1.05 14.71 11.17
CA LEU A 40 2.05 14.52 10.14
C LEU A 40 1.66 15.27 8.86
N THR A 41 2.66 15.76 8.11
CA THR A 41 2.41 16.25 6.75
C THR A 41 2.04 15.12 5.80
N ILE A 42 1.56 15.47 4.60
CA ILE A 42 1.28 14.48 3.55
C ILE A 42 2.57 13.74 3.16
N GLU A 43 3.70 14.44 3.01
CA GLU A 43 4.99 13.82 2.66
C GLU A 43 5.46 12.87 3.75
N GLN A 44 5.42 13.30 5.02
CA GLN A 44 5.81 12.44 6.14
C GLN A 44 4.93 11.19 6.24
N SER A 45 3.63 11.34 6.01
CA SER A 45 2.69 10.21 6.01
C SER A 45 2.96 9.26 4.85
N TYR A 46 3.39 9.78 3.70
CA TYR A 46 3.82 8.98 2.56
C TYR A 46 5.08 8.19 2.86
N ASP A 47 6.12 8.83 3.40
CA ASP A 47 7.40 8.19 3.72
C ASP A 47 7.22 7.08 4.78
N VAL A 48 6.41 7.35 5.81
CA VAL A 48 6.09 6.35 6.85
C VAL A 48 5.34 5.16 6.25
N ALA A 49 4.33 5.42 5.40
CA ALA A 49 3.59 4.35 4.72
C ALA A 49 4.51 3.52 3.81
N ALA A 50 5.39 4.16 3.04
CA ALA A 50 6.36 3.48 2.18
C ALA A 50 7.29 2.58 3.00
N PHE A 51 7.78 3.06 4.14
CA PHE A 51 8.57 2.26 5.06
C PHE A 51 7.78 1.06 5.60
N VAL A 52 6.56 1.26 6.11
CA VAL A 52 5.70 0.17 6.61
C VAL A 52 5.43 -0.87 5.52
N LEU A 53 5.17 -0.43 4.29
CA LEU A 53 4.89 -1.29 3.15
C LEU A 53 6.11 -2.03 2.59
N SER A 54 7.33 -1.53 2.84
CA SER A 54 8.58 -2.20 2.47
C SER A 54 8.87 -3.47 3.28
N LEU A 55 8.22 -3.62 4.45
CA LEU A 55 8.41 -4.79 5.32
C LEU A 55 7.70 -6.03 4.77
N PRO A 56 8.25 -7.24 5.01
CA PRO A 56 7.60 -8.49 4.60
C PRO A 56 6.21 -8.65 5.21
N ARG A 57 5.30 -9.29 4.47
CA ARG A 57 3.92 -9.57 4.90
C ARG A 57 3.40 -10.86 4.27
N SER A 58 2.33 -11.41 4.84
CA SER A 58 1.69 -12.60 4.29
C SER A 58 1.10 -12.33 2.90
N GLU A 59 1.14 -13.35 2.05
CA GLU A 59 0.60 -13.28 0.69
C GLU A 59 -0.84 -13.79 0.64
N LYS A 60 -1.73 -12.99 0.04
CA LYS A 60 -3.07 -13.45 -0.36
C LYS A 60 -2.95 -14.12 -1.73
N LYS A 61 -3.49 -15.33 -1.85
CA LYS A 61 -3.64 -16.01 -3.14
C LYS A 61 -4.76 -15.37 -3.97
N GLY A 62 -4.64 -15.41 -5.30
CA GLY A 62 -5.71 -14.98 -6.21
C GLY A 62 -5.90 -13.45 -6.28
N ARG A 63 -4.85 -12.66 -6.07
CA ARG A 63 -4.93 -11.19 -6.09
C ARG A 63 -5.20 -10.62 -7.49
N GLU A 64 -4.81 -11.36 -8.52
CA GLU A 64 -5.08 -11.07 -9.91
C GLU A 64 -6.58 -11.07 -10.26
N LYS A 65 -7.41 -11.64 -9.37
CA LYS A 65 -8.88 -11.71 -9.52
C LYS A 65 -9.61 -10.65 -8.72
N ASP A 66 -8.93 -9.89 -7.87
CA ASP A 66 -9.58 -8.88 -7.01
C ASP A 66 -10.09 -7.68 -7.84
N PHE A 67 -9.46 -7.41 -8.98
CA PHE A 67 -9.82 -6.35 -9.92
C PHE A 67 -9.89 -6.93 -11.35
N PRO A 68 -10.98 -7.67 -11.66
CA PRO A 68 -11.10 -8.38 -12.93
C PRO A 68 -11.14 -7.41 -14.12
N ASP A 69 -11.84 -6.29 -13.95
CA ASP A 69 -11.84 -5.18 -14.88
C ASP A 69 -10.58 -4.33 -14.71
N SER A 70 -9.81 -4.17 -15.80
CA SER A 70 -8.56 -3.41 -15.81
C SER A 70 -8.75 -1.93 -15.53
N ASP A 71 -9.91 -1.36 -15.88
CA ASP A 71 -10.17 0.07 -15.78
C ASP A 71 -10.37 0.51 -14.33
N PHE A 72 -10.68 -0.45 -13.44
CA PHE A 72 -10.87 -0.22 -12.01
C PHE A 72 -9.68 -0.71 -11.15
N ARG A 73 -8.57 -1.13 -11.78
CA ARG A 73 -7.36 -1.52 -11.05
C ARG A 73 -6.71 -0.28 -10.42
N PRO A 74 -6.55 -0.23 -9.09
CA PRO A 74 -5.78 0.83 -8.46
C PRO A 74 -4.33 0.75 -8.92
N ASP A 75 -3.75 1.90 -9.26
CA ASP A 75 -2.34 1.99 -9.67
C ASP A 75 -1.37 1.65 -8.54
N ASP A 76 -1.81 1.77 -7.29
CA ASP A 76 -1.09 1.36 -6.07
C ASP A 76 -1.44 -0.06 -5.58
N TYR A 77 -1.97 -0.92 -6.46
CA TYR A 77 -2.21 -2.35 -6.18
C TYR A 77 -1.20 -3.26 -6.93
N PRO A 78 -0.01 -3.50 -6.34
CA PRO A 78 1.08 -4.19 -7.02
C PRO A 78 0.84 -5.71 -7.08
N VAL A 79 0.29 -6.16 -8.20
CA VAL A 79 0.11 -7.58 -8.56
C VAL A 79 1.00 -7.86 -9.78
N PRO A 80 2.02 -8.74 -9.68
CA PRO A 80 2.99 -8.98 -10.77
C PRO A 80 2.37 -9.26 -12.14
N GLU A 81 1.26 -10.01 -12.16
CA GLU A 81 0.52 -10.40 -13.37
C GLU A 81 -0.04 -9.20 -14.14
N TYR A 82 -0.23 -8.04 -13.50
CA TYR A 82 -0.74 -6.83 -14.16
C TYR A 82 0.32 -6.09 -14.98
N PHE A 83 1.61 -6.41 -14.78
CA PHE A 83 2.71 -5.62 -15.33
C PHE A 83 3.51 -6.34 -16.42
N ASN A 84 3.09 -7.52 -16.89
CA ASN A 84 3.75 -8.24 -18.00
C ASN A 84 5.28 -8.38 -17.82
N ASN A 85 5.75 -8.67 -16.59
CA ASN A 85 7.17 -8.73 -16.20
C ASN A 85 7.94 -7.40 -16.19
N ASP A 86 7.28 -6.25 -16.34
CA ASP A 86 7.89 -4.94 -16.12
C ASP A 86 8.12 -4.70 -14.61
N LYS A 87 9.35 -4.98 -14.18
CA LYS A 87 9.79 -4.78 -12.80
C LYS A 87 9.77 -3.32 -12.38
N LYS A 88 10.00 -2.37 -13.29
CA LYS A 88 9.99 -0.93 -12.96
C LYS A 88 8.56 -0.46 -12.74
N ALA A 89 7.62 -0.90 -13.59
CA ALA A 89 6.21 -0.58 -13.42
C ALA A 89 5.64 -1.22 -12.13
N LEU A 90 6.01 -2.46 -11.83
CA LEU A 90 5.64 -3.12 -10.56
C LEU A 90 6.19 -2.35 -9.35
N GLU A 91 7.44 -1.89 -9.41
CA GLU A 91 8.05 -1.12 -8.32
C GLU A 91 7.39 0.26 -8.17
N LYS A 92 7.09 0.94 -9.28
CA LYS A 92 6.30 2.19 -9.27
C LYS A 92 4.93 1.96 -8.64
N SER A 93 4.27 0.84 -8.92
CA SER A 93 2.99 0.48 -8.30
C SER A 93 3.08 0.20 -6.79
N LYS A 94 4.25 -0.20 -6.28
CA LYS A 94 4.47 -0.39 -4.84
C LYS A 94 4.75 0.92 -4.12
N LEU A 95 5.68 1.73 -4.64
CA LEU A 95 6.31 2.83 -3.90
C LEU A 95 6.19 4.19 -4.58
N GLY A 96 5.58 4.26 -5.76
CA GLY A 96 5.47 5.47 -6.56
C GLY A 96 6.78 5.84 -7.27
N PRO A 97 7.01 7.13 -7.59
CA PRO A 97 6.11 8.25 -7.31
C PRO A 97 4.78 8.10 -8.07
N PHE A 98 3.69 8.54 -7.44
CA PHE A 98 2.34 8.57 -8.04
C PHE A 98 1.90 9.97 -8.47
N ILE A 99 2.79 10.94 -8.34
CA ILE A 99 2.64 12.29 -8.86
C ILE A 99 3.33 12.28 -10.22
N ASP A 100 2.57 12.55 -11.27
CA ASP A 100 3.09 12.89 -12.59
C ASP A 100 3.26 14.43 -12.68
#